data_AF-A0A3C2CSR4-F1
#
_entry.id   AF-A0A3C2CSR4-F1
#
_cell.length_a   1.000
_cell.length_b   1.000
_cell.length_c   1.000
_cell.angle_alpha   90.00
_cell.angle_beta   90.00
_cell.angle_gamma   90.00
#
_symmetry.space_group_name_H-M   'P 1'
#
loop_
_entity.id
_entity.type
_entity.pdbx_description
1 polymer ?
#
loop_
_entity_poly.entity_id
_entity_poly.type
_entity_poly.pdbx_seq_one_letter_code
_entity_poly.pdbx_strand_id
1 'polypeptide(L)'
;MKTVYGLMINSGSADEMLWDHGVWETEEAANLYIETEMSNISGIWVGELKVNDSIHESAEDLGDEMIECSLCGIEYNAEDVNTTDYEEAVCINCEPGYKETMDIA
;
A
#
# COMPACT_ATOMS: atom_id res chain seq x y z
N MET A 1 -17.16 -8.22 1.49
CA MET A 1 -17.33 -8.42 2.94
C MET A 1 -16.45 -9.57 3.38
N LYS A 2 -15.47 -9.29 4.24
CA LYS A 2 -14.52 -10.27 4.77
C LYS A 2 -14.88 -10.55 6.23
N THR A 3 -14.75 -11.81 6.63
CA THR A 3 -14.86 -12.20 8.03
C THR A 3 -13.48 -12.11 8.67
N VAL A 4 -13.38 -11.41 9.78
CA VAL A 4 -12.19 -11.32 10.62
C VAL A 4 -12.58 -11.56 12.07
N TYR A 5 -11.60 -11.80 12.92
CA TYR A 5 -11.80 -12.13 14.34
C TYR A 5 -11.14 -11.05 15.20
N GLY A 6 -11.84 -10.60 16.24
CA GLY A 6 -11.34 -9.59 17.17
C GLY A 6 -11.48 -10.04 18.62
N LEU A 7 -10.80 -9.35 19.52
CA LEU A 7 -10.92 -9.60 20.96
C LEU A 7 -12.11 -8.82 21.51
N MET A 8 -12.95 -9.51 22.29
CA MET A 8 -14.17 -8.99 22.89
C MET A 8 -14.04 -9.00 24.41
N ILE A 9 -14.65 -8.01 25.06
CA ILE A 9 -14.77 -7.91 26.51
C ILE A 9 -16.20 -7.53 26.89
N ASN A 10 -16.64 -7.96 28.06
CA ASN A 10 -17.91 -7.52 28.61
C ASN A 10 -17.71 -6.22 29.40
N SER A 11 -18.24 -5.09 28.88
CA SER A 11 -18.18 -3.79 29.55
C SER A 11 -19.32 -3.58 30.56
N GLY A 12 -19.98 -4.67 30.97
CA GLY A 12 -21.12 -4.68 31.88
C GLY A 12 -22.46 -4.35 31.21
N SER A 13 -22.48 -3.46 30.22
CA SER A 13 -23.71 -3.07 29.49
C SER A 13 -23.81 -3.63 28.07
N ALA A 14 -22.70 -4.04 27.49
CA ALA A 14 -22.61 -4.68 26.19
C ALA A 14 -21.29 -5.43 26.05
N ASP A 15 -21.20 -6.25 25.00
CA ASP A 15 -19.94 -6.81 24.56
C ASP A 15 -19.26 -5.78 23.64
N GLU A 16 -18.03 -5.41 23.98
CA GLU A 16 -17.24 -4.42 23.27
C GLU A 16 -15.97 -5.04 22.69
N MET A 17 -15.54 -4.54 21.54
CA MET A 17 -14.36 -4.99 20.83
C MET A 17 -13.14 -4.15 21.24
N LEU A 18 -12.01 -4.81 21.50
CA LEU A 18 -10.74 -4.19 21.85
C LEU A 18 -9.95 -3.82 20.59
N TRP A 19 -10.29 -2.67 20.00
CA TRP A 19 -9.71 -2.21 18.73
C TRP A 19 -8.19 -1.98 18.78
N ASP A 20 -7.64 -1.69 19.97
CA ASP A 20 -6.21 -1.43 20.16
C ASP A 20 -5.32 -2.67 19.93
N HIS A 21 -5.88 -3.88 20.07
CA HIS A 21 -5.13 -5.13 19.89
C HIS A 21 -5.16 -5.67 18.45
N GLY A 22 -5.98 -5.06 17.58
CA GLY A 22 -6.11 -5.44 16.17
C GLY A 22 -7.16 -6.52 15.89
N VAL A 23 -7.10 -7.04 14.66
CA VAL A 23 -7.98 -8.09 14.13
C VAL A 23 -7.17 -9.16 13.42
N TRP A 24 -7.65 -10.40 13.45
CA TRP A 24 -7.01 -11.57 12.86
C TRP A 24 -7.84 -12.17 11.74
N GLU A 25 -7.18 -12.82 10.79
CA GLU A 25 -7.86 -13.50 9.69
C GLU A 25 -8.48 -14.83 10.12
N THR A 26 -7.97 -15.46 11.19
CA THR A 26 -8.50 -16.71 11.72
C THR A 26 -8.77 -16.63 13.23
N GLU A 27 -9.74 -17.44 13.67
CA GLU A 27 -10.12 -17.54 15.08
C GLU A 27 -8.97 -18.11 15.93
N GLU A 28 -8.20 -19.05 15.39
CA GLU A 28 -7.09 -19.66 16.14
C GLU A 28 -5.98 -18.66 16.42
N ALA A 29 -5.69 -17.76 15.48
CA ALA A 29 -4.66 -16.74 15.67
C ALA A 29 -5.05 -15.71 16.75
N ALA A 30 -6.33 -15.34 16.83
CA ALA A 30 -6.84 -14.48 17.89
C ALA A 30 -6.82 -15.19 19.26
N ASN A 31 -7.20 -16.47 19.31
CA ASN A 31 -7.14 -17.25 20.56
C ASN A 31 -5.70 -17.44 21.03
N LEU A 32 -4.77 -17.73 20.12
CA LEU A 32 -3.36 -17.87 20.46
C LEU A 32 -2.83 -16.58 21.10
N TYR A 33 -3.22 -15.42 20.60
CA TYR A 33 -2.84 -14.13 21.19
C TYR A 33 -3.35 -13.97 22.64
N ILE A 34 -4.60 -14.37 22.90
CA ILE A 34 -5.14 -14.38 24.28
C ILE A 34 -4.28 -15.28 25.17
N GLU A 35 -3.96 -16.49 24.71
CA GLU A 35 -3.20 -17.46 25.48
C GLU A 35 -1.74 -17.06 25.70
N THR A 36 -1.10 -16.38 24.75
CA THR A 36 0.31 -15.99 24.86
C THR A 36 0.50 -14.64 25.56
N GLU A 37 -0.22 -13.62 25.11
CA GLU A 37 0.00 -12.23 25.54
C GLU A 37 -0.94 -11.80 26.67
N MET A 38 -2.13 -12.42 26.78
CA MET A 38 -3.17 -12.02 27.73
C MET A 38 -3.57 -13.16 28.70
N SER A 39 -2.71 -14.15 28.90
CA SER A 39 -2.98 -15.34 29.75
C SER A 39 -3.42 -15.03 31.17
N ASN A 40 -3.03 -13.86 31.70
CA ASN A 40 -3.36 -13.42 33.06
C ASN A 40 -4.66 -12.60 33.13
N ILE A 41 -5.29 -12.30 31.99
CA ILE A 41 -6.48 -11.46 31.89
C ILE A 41 -7.67 -12.38 31.63
N SER A 42 -8.70 -12.26 32.47
CA SER A 42 -9.94 -13.03 32.35
C SER A 42 -11.07 -12.17 31.82
N GLY A 43 -12.05 -12.81 31.17
CA GLY A 43 -13.21 -12.11 30.59
C GLY A 43 -12.99 -11.53 29.19
N ILE A 44 -11.94 -11.99 28.50
CA ILE A 44 -11.70 -11.70 27.08
C ILE A 44 -11.99 -12.97 26.26
N TRP A 45 -12.65 -12.83 25.12
CA TRP A 45 -12.91 -13.92 24.18
C TRP A 45 -12.82 -13.44 22.73
N VAL A 46 -12.80 -14.38 21.78
CA VAL A 46 -12.75 -14.06 20.35
C VAL A 46 -14.17 -13.90 19.79
N GLY A 47 -14.40 -12.82 19.03
CA GLY A 47 -15.67 -12.54 18.34
C GLY A 47 -15.50 -12.39 16.83
N GLU A 48 -16.51 -12.84 16.07
CA GLU A 48 -16.58 -12.67 14.61
C GLU A 48 -16.96 -11.22 14.26
N LEU A 49 -16.22 -10.62 13.33
CA LEU A 49 -16.45 -9.29 12.80
C LEU A 49 -16.62 -9.36 11.28
N LYS A 50 -17.70 -8.76 10.77
CA LYS A 50 -17.92 -8.59 9.33
C LYS A 50 -17.42 -7.23 8.91
N VAL A 51 -16.25 -7.19 8.30
CA VAL A 51 -15.67 -5.96 7.79
C VAL A 51 -16.01 -5.81 6.30
N ASN A 52 -16.43 -4.60 5.93
CA ASN A 52 -16.56 -4.28 4.53
C ASN A 52 -15.16 -3.92 4.02
N ASP A 53 -14.42 -4.94 3.59
CA ASP A 53 -13.15 -4.77 2.92
C ASP A 53 -13.40 -4.01 1.61
N SER A 54 -13.33 -2.68 1.69
CA SER A 54 -13.60 -1.78 0.57
C SER A 54 -12.35 -1.54 -0.27
N ILE A 55 -11.27 -2.27 0.02
CA ILE A 55 -10.10 -2.30 -0.83
C ILE A 55 -10.49 -3.20 -2.01
N HIS A 56 -11.06 -2.56 -3.04
CA HIS A 56 -11.01 -3.11 -4.39
C HIS A 56 -9.58 -3.59 -4.63
N GLU A 57 -9.46 -4.75 -5.27
CA GLU A 57 -8.24 -5.32 -5.83
C GLU A 57 -7.15 -4.29 -5.97
N SER A 58 -5.97 -4.59 -5.40
CA SER A 58 -4.71 -3.90 -5.60
C SER A 58 -4.80 -3.02 -6.83
N ALA A 59 -4.78 -1.70 -6.66
CA ALA A 59 -4.82 -0.76 -7.79
C ALA A 59 -3.97 -1.39 -8.88
N GLU A 60 -4.61 -1.79 -9.99
CA GLU A 60 -3.87 -2.40 -11.09
C GLU A 60 -2.71 -1.44 -11.29
N ASP A 61 -1.49 -1.96 -11.15
CA ASP A 61 -0.31 -1.24 -11.57
C ASP A 61 -0.52 -1.16 -13.08
N LEU A 62 -1.25 -0.12 -13.50
CA LEU A 62 -1.27 0.39 -14.85
C LEU A 62 0.17 0.84 -15.00
N GLY A 63 1.04 -0.12 -15.27
CA GLY A 63 2.46 0.06 -15.46
C GLY A 63 2.61 0.90 -16.70
N ASP A 64 2.36 2.20 -16.54
CA ASP A 64 2.69 3.20 -17.51
C ASP A 64 4.19 3.00 -17.75
N GLU A 65 4.53 2.71 -19.00
CA GLU A 65 5.89 2.36 -19.39
C GLU A 65 6.79 3.57 -19.08
N MET A 66 7.54 3.45 -17.98
CA MET A 66 8.49 4.47 -17.56
C MET A 66 9.68 4.44 -18.51
N ILE A 67 10.05 5.61 -19.03
CA ILE A 67 11.13 5.76 -19.99
C ILE A 67 12.34 6.38 -19.28
N GLU A 68 13.49 5.72 -19.38
CA GLU A 68 14.76 6.23 -18.83
C GLU A 68 15.32 7.34 -19.72
N CYS A 69 15.66 8.47 -19.11
CA CYS A 69 16.37 9.55 -19.80
C CYS A 69 17.84 9.16 -20.05
N SER A 70 18.28 9.20 -21.30
CA SER A 70 19.65 8.82 -21.71
C SER A 70 20.74 9.73 -21.13
N LEU A 71 20.40 10.93 -20.66
CA LEU A 71 21.36 11.91 -20.11
C LEU A 71 21.53 11.82 -18.59
N CYS A 72 20.45 11.58 -17.85
CA CYS A 72 20.49 11.54 -16.39
C CYS A 72 20.25 10.15 -15.78
N GLY A 73 19.80 9.17 -16.57
CA GLY A 73 19.54 7.80 -16.12
C GLY A 73 18.37 7.67 -15.15
N ILE A 74 17.48 8.68 -15.10
CA ILE A 74 16.27 8.67 -14.26
C ILE A 74 15.08 8.25 -15.13
N GLU A 75 14.22 7.41 -14.57
CA GLU A 75 12.96 6.98 -15.17
C GLU A 75 11.88 8.06 -15.00
N TYR A 76 11.20 8.40 -16.08
CA TYR A 76 10.11 9.37 -16.12
C TYR A 76 8.89 8.77 -16.82
N ASN A 77 7.71 9.39 -16.62
CA ASN A 77 6.56 9.07 -17.46
C ASN A 77 6.88 9.37 -18.92
N ALA A 78 6.33 8.58 -19.84
CA ALA A 78 6.53 8.79 -21.29
C ALA A 78 6.14 10.21 -21.75
N GLU A 79 5.16 10.86 -21.10
CA GLU A 79 4.75 12.24 -21.40
C GLU A 79 5.82 13.30 -21.02
N ASP A 80 6.74 12.96 -20.12
CA ASP A 80 7.80 13.85 -19.64
C ASP A 80 9.15 13.60 -20.37
N VAL A 81 9.18 12.68 -21.34
CA VAL A 81 10.37 12.30 -22.11
C VAL A 81 10.13 12.52 -23.59
N ASN A 82 10.98 13.35 -24.19
CA ASN A 82 10.97 13.54 -25.63
C ASN A 82 11.70 12.37 -26.31
N THR A 83 10.93 11.55 -27.02
CA THR A 83 11.42 10.41 -27.82
C THR A 83 11.18 10.59 -29.32
N THR A 84 10.60 11.72 -29.73
CA THR A 84 10.18 11.97 -31.13
C THR A 84 11.07 13.00 -31.82
N ASP A 85 11.47 14.05 -31.10
CA ASP A 85 12.28 15.13 -31.68
C ASP A 85 13.79 14.83 -31.66
N TYR A 86 14.21 13.82 -30.89
CA TYR A 86 15.61 13.45 -30.69
C TYR A 86 15.85 11.95 -30.92
N GLU A 87 17.07 11.60 -31.34
CA GLU A 87 17.48 10.19 -31.47
C GLU A 87 17.64 9.50 -30.10
N GLU A 88 17.85 10.28 -29.04
CA GLU A 88 17.98 9.83 -27.66
C GLU A 88 16.75 10.24 -26.83
N ALA A 89 16.36 9.42 -25.85
CA ALA A 89 15.25 9.73 -24.97
C ALA A 89 15.68 10.79 -23.95
N VAL A 90 15.18 12.02 -24.08
CA VAL A 90 15.61 13.15 -23.25
C VAL A 90 14.44 13.68 -22.42
N CYS A 91 14.58 13.67 -21.10
CA CYS A 91 13.55 14.21 -20.22
C CYS A 91 13.47 15.74 -20.31
N ILE A 92 12.30 16.30 -19.98
CA ILE A 92 12.02 17.73 -19.99
C ILE A 92 13.03 18.58 -19.19
N ASN A 93 13.70 18.01 -18.19
CA ASN A 93 14.70 18.70 -17.38
C ASN A 93 16.07 18.76 -18.04
N CYS A 94 16.43 17.75 -18.83
CA CYS A 94 17.69 17.70 -19.58
C CYS A 94 17.58 18.33 -20.97
N GLU A 95 16.36 18.42 -21.51
CA GLU A 95 16.08 19.00 -22.83
C GLU A 95 16.66 20.41 -23.04
N PRO A 96 16.58 21.36 -22.09
CA PRO A 96 17.14 22.70 -22.29
C PRO A 96 18.65 22.67 -22.54
N GLY A 97 19.39 21.89 -21.73
CA GLY A 97 20.84 21.75 -21.90
C GLY A 97 21.21 20.99 -23.17
N TYR A 98 20.42 19.99 -23.55
CA TYR A 98 20.63 19.23 -24.79
C TYR A 98 20.45 20.12 -26.03
N LYS A 99 19.39 20.93 -26.07
CA LYS A 99 19.14 21.92 -27.14
C LYS A 99 20.30 22.90 -27.28
N GLU A 100 20.81 23.43 -26.17
CA GLU A 100 21.96 24.33 -26.20
C GLU A 100 23.21 23.66 -26.79
N THR A 101 23.43 22.36 -26.54
CA THR A 101 24.58 21.66 -27.13
C THR A 101 24.42 21.35 -28.62
N MET A 102 23.19 21.17 -29.11
CA MET A 102 22.91 20.94 -30.53
C MET A 102 22.98 22.23 -31.36
N ASP A 103 22.60 23.38 -30.79
CA ASP A 103 22.71 24.71 -31.45
C ASP A 103 24.17 25.22 -31.58
N ILE A 104 25.14 24.51 -30.99
CA ILE A 104 26.58 24.85 -31.07
C ILE A 104 27.33 23.96 -32.10
N ALA A 105 26.64 23.04 -32.79
CA ALA A 105 27.23 22.15 -33.80
C ALA A 105 27.11 22.68 -35.25
#